data_AF-A0AAV0KPT6-F1
#
_entry.id   AF-A0AAV0KPT6-F1
#
_cell.length_a   1.000
_cell.length_b   1.000
_cell.length_c   1.000
_cell.angle_alpha   90.00
_cell.angle_beta   90.00
_cell.angle_gamma   90.00
#
_symmetry.space_group_name_H-M   'P 1'
#
loop_
_entity.id
_entity.type
_entity.pdbx_description
1 polymer ?
#
loop_
_entity_poly.entity_id
_entity_poly.type
_entity_poly.pdbx_seq_one_letter_code
_entity_poly.pdbx_strand_id
1 'polypeptide(L)'
;MYEERRGTPSRLCFLPTQMQVGVEKYGYSPEKLLNNYRSSFLRNAYGSKKVYLPLKDGTHWYLAVVLTESKQVHLVDSAPMTDRNGNRMKVVGRMMAFLHDLFEKLYSELEKMNEAPNIRNFQLIIPDKVPIQENG
;
A
#
# COMPACT_ATOMS: atom_id res chain seq x y z
N MET A 1 -15.58 -6.57 -28.21
CA MET A 1 -14.43 -7.25 -27.56
C MET A 1 -13.35 -6.21 -27.38
N TYR A 2 -13.14 -5.73 -26.14
CA TYR A 2 -12.02 -4.84 -25.84
C TYR A 2 -10.85 -5.72 -25.38
N GLU A 3 -9.80 -5.79 -26.20
CA GLU A 3 -8.53 -6.36 -25.77
C GLU A 3 -7.93 -5.44 -24.68
N GLU A 4 -7.93 -5.91 -23.43
CA GLU A 4 -7.09 -5.36 -22.38
C GLU A 4 -5.65 -5.49 -22.86
N ARG A 5 -5.06 -4.38 -23.35
CA ARG A 5 -3.62 -4.28 -23.59
C ARG A 5 -2.91 -4.75 -22.33
N ARG A 6 -2.25 -5.91 -22.39
CA ARG A 6 -1.37 -6.43 -21.35
C ARG A 6 -0.16 -5.50 -21.23
N GLY A 7 -0.34 -4.38 -20.55
CA GLY A 7 0.77 -3.50 -20.20
C GLY A 7 1.73 -4.25 -19.30
N THR A 8 3.03 -4.13 -19.58
CA THR A 8 4.07 -4.49 -18.61
C THR A 8 3.73 -3.85 -17.27
N PRO A 9 3.85 -4.58 -16.13
CA PRO A 9 3.62 -4.00 -14.82
C PRO A 9 4.43 -2.71 -14.68
N SER A 10 3.76 -1.63 -14.31
CA SER A 10 4.41 -0.35 -14.06
C SER A 10 5.46 -0.54 -12.98
N ARG A 11 6.65 0.07 -13.12
CA ARG A 11 7.67 0.01 -12.04
C ARG A 11 7.16 0.64 -10.74
N LEU A 12 6.17 1.53 -10.83
CA LEU A 12 5.61 2.32 -9.74
C LEU A 12 4.08 2.18 -9.76
N CYS A 13 3.45 2.11 -8.59
CA CYS A 13 2.00 2.21 -8.42
C CYS A 13 1.68 3.20 -7.30
N PHE A 14 0.64 4.01 -7.49
CA PHE A 14 0.14 4.96 -6.50
C PHE A 14 -1.25 4.53 -6.06
N LEU A 15 -1.40 4.16 -4.79
CA LEU A 15 -2.69 3.86 -4.19
C LEU A 15 -3.47 5.16 -3.94
N PRO A 16 -4.81 5.15 -4.12
CA PRO A 16 -5.62 6.34 -3.92
C PRO A 16 -5.63 6.74 -2.45
N THR A 17 -5.79 8.04 -2.18
CA THR A 17 -5.87 8.58 -0.81
C THR A 17 -7.07 8.05 -0.03
N GLN A 18 -8.13 7.64 -0.73
CA GLN A 18 -9.32 7.04 -0.15
C GLN A 18 -9.14 5.55 0.21
N MET A 19 -7.99 4.95 -0.13
CA MET A 19 -7.72 3.53 0.14
C MET A 19 -7.80 3.24 1.63
N GLN A 20 -7.12 4.02 2.47
CA GLN A 20 -7.16 3.86 3.93
C GLN A 20 -8.59 3.95 4.46
N VAL A 21 -9.35 4.97 4.03
CA VAL A 21 -10.74 5.17 4.45
C VAL A 21 -11.63 4.00 4.05
N GLY A 22 -11.44 3.48 2.83
CA GLY A 22 -12.16 2.30 2.35
C GLY A 22 -11.83 1.07 3.20
N VAL A 23 -10.55 0.80 3.43
CA VAL A 23 -10.08 -0.33 4.25
C VAL A 23 -10.66 -0.27 5.66
N GLU A 24 -10.59 0.89 6.32
CA GLU A 24 -11.14 1.09 7.65
C GLU A 24 -12.67 0.92 7.67
N LYS A 25 -13.38 1.52 6.70
CA LYS A 25 -14.85 1.42 6.56
C LYS A 25 -15.32 -0.01 6.35
N TYR A 26 -14.58 -0.81 5.59
CA TYR A 26 -14.94 -2.19 5.28
C TYR A 26 -14.36 -3.21 6.27
N GLY A 27 -13.77 -2.76 7.37
CA GLY A 27 -13.24 -3.62 8.41
C GLY A 27 -12.09 -4.50 7.91
N TYR A 28 -11.24 -3.97 7.02
CA TYR A 28 -10.10 -4.67 6.45
C TYR A 28 -10.48 -5.95 5.69
N SER A 29 -11.68 -6.00 5.10
CA SER A 29 -12.14 -7.12 4.25
C SER A 29 -11.73 -6.91 2.79
N PRO A 30 -10.80 -7.73 2.23
CA PRO A 30 -10.34 -7.58 0.84
C PRO A 30 -11.48 -7.77 -0.17
N GLU A 31 -12.42 -8.67 0.10
CA GLU A 31 -13.60 -8.94 -0.74
C GLU A 31 -14.45 -7.72 -1.00
N LYS A 32 -14.79 -6.99 0.06
CA LYS A 32 -15.61 -5.78 -0.04
C LYS A 32 -14.87 -4.68 -0.79
N LEU A 33 -13.55 -4.64 -0.69
CA LEU A 33 -12.74 -3.66 -1.41
C LEU A 33 -12.61 -4.00 -2.90
N LEU A 34 -12.38 -5.27 -3.26
CA LEU A 34 -12.28 -5.74 -4.65
C LEU A 34 -13.53 -5.43 -5.47
N ASN A 35 -14.71 -5.57 -4.87
CA ASN A 35 -15.97 -5.23 -5.54
C ASN A 35 -16.08 -3.72 -5.88
N ASN A 36 -15.36 -2.87 -5.13
CA ASN A 36 -15.43 -1.41 -5.27
C ASN A 36 -14.24 -0.81 -6.04
N TYR A 37 -13.10 -1.50 -6.11
CA TYR A 37 -11.90 -1.03 -6.80
C TYR A 37 -11.65 -1.87 -8.05
N ARG A 38 -11.46 -1.20 -9.21
CA ARG A 38 -11.26 -1.87 -10.50
C ARG A 38 -10.06 -2.83 -10.43
N SER A 39 -10.27 -4.10 -10.78
CA SER A 39 -9.26 -5.17 -10.74
C SER A 39 -7.97 -4.81 -11.49
N SER A 40 -8.06 -4.07 -12.60
CA SER A 40 -6.90 -3.61 -13.37
C SER A 40 -5.96 -2.68 -12.59
N PHE A 41 -6.51 -1.82 -11.71
CA PHE A 41 -5.72 -0.93 -10.87
C PHE A 41 -4.92 -1.73 -9.83
N LEU A 42 -5.55 -2.70 -9.19
CA LEU A 42 -4.92 -3.53 -8.17
C LEU A 42 -3.92 -4.54 -8.76
N ARG A 43 -4.16 -5.02 -10.00
CA ARG A 43 -3.17 -5.79 -10.78
C ARG A 43 -1.87 -5.02 -10.99
N ASN A 44 -1.96 -3.72 -11.28
CA ASN A 44 -0.77 -2.88 -11.43
C ASN A 44 -0.01 -2.72 -10.10
N ALA A 45 -0.72 -2.62 -8.98
CA ALA A 45 -0.10 -2.54 -7.65
C ALA A 45 0.70 -3.81 -7.31
N TYR A 46 0.12 -4.98 -7.57
CA TYR A 46 0.76 -6.28 -7.32
C TYR A 46 2.09 -6.44 -8.06
N GLY A 47 2.16 -6.05 -9.33
CA GLY A 47 3.37 -6.21 -10.16
C GLY A 47 4.39 -5.07 -10.04
N SER A 48 4.15 -4.08 -9.18
CA SER A 48 5.01 -2.89 -9.09
C SER A 48 6.25 -3.10 -8.22
N LYS A 49 7.37 -2.49 -8.63
CA LYS A 49 8.60 -2.46 -7.82
C LYS A 49 8.49 -1.53 -6.61
N LYS A 50 7.70 -0.47 -6.77
CA LYS A 50 7.38 0.48 -5.70
C LYS A 50 5.89 0.74 -5.65
N VAL A 51 5.30 0.66 -4.46
CA VAL A 51 3.91 1.04 -4.23
C VAL A 51 3.86 2.19 -3.23
N TYR A 52 3.24 3.29 -3.62
CA TYR A 52 3.05 4.49 -2.81
C TYR A 52 1.67 4.46 -2.20
N LEU A 53 1.61 4.41 -0.87
CA LEU A 53 0.37 4.39 -0.09
C LEU A 53 0.27 5.69 0.73
N PRO A 54 -0.47 6.70 0.24
CA PRO A 54 -0.76 7.88 1.04
C PRO A 54 -1.68 7.52 2.21
N LEU A 55 -1.34 8.00 3.40
CA LEU A 55 -2.04 7.76 4.65
C LEU A 55 -2.26 9.07 5.39
N LYS A 56 -3.27 9.08 6.27
CA LYS A 56 -3.69 10.27 7.00
C LYS A 56 -4.02 9.95 8.45
N ASP A 57 -3.56 10.81 9.37
CA ASP A 57 -3.98 10.83 10.76
C ASP A 57 -4.52 12.21 11.17
N GLY A 58 -5.86 12.33 11.25
CA GLY A 58 -6.52 13.62 11.47
C GLY A 58 -6.37 14.54 10.26
N THR A 59 -5.59 15.62 10.40
CA THR A 59 -5.27 16.58 9.32
C THR A 59 -3.94 16.29 8.65
N HIS A 60 -3.07 15.50 9.28
CA HIS A 60 -1.71 15.28 8.81
C HIS A 60 -1.62 14.12 7.81
N TRP A 61 -0.80 14.31 6.78
CA TRP A 61 -0.56 13.32 5.74
C TRP A 61 0.85 12.74 5.87
N TYR A 62 0.96 11.45 5.66
CA TYR A 62 2.23 10.74 5.61
C TYR A 62 2.17 9.64 4.55
N LEU A 63 3.31 9.05 4.22
CA LEU A 63 3.43 8.15 3.08
C LEU A 63 4.11 6.86 3.48
N ALA A 64 3.48 5.73 3.17
CA ALA A 64 4.15 4.43 3.19
C ALA A 64 4.61 4.09 1.77
N VAL A 65 5.90 3.79 1.61
CA VAL A 65 6.49 3.37 0.33
C VAL A 65 6.90 1.91 0.44
N VAL A 66 6.18 1.03 -0.22
CA VAL A 66 6.49 -0.40 -0.29
C VAL A 66 7.53 -0.62 -1.39
N LEU A 67 8.69 -1.13 -1.01
CA LEU A 67 9.80 -1.46 -1.90
C LEU A 67 9.88 -2.99 -2.01
N THR A 68 9.34 -3.55 -3.10
CA THR A 68 9.16 -5.00 -3.22
C THR A 68 10.47 -5.75 -3.40
N GLU A 69 11.44 -5.17 -4.12
CA GLU A 69 12.76 -5.77 -4.34
C GLU A 69 13.59 -5.85 -3.05
N SER A 70 13.58 -4.80 -2.22
CA SER A 70 14.32 -4.77 -0.96
C SER A 70 13.54 -5.33 0.22
N LYS A 71 12.28 -5.73 0.04
CA LYS A 71 11.37 -6.21 1.09
C LYS A 71 11.25 -5.23 2.27
N GLN A 72 11.11 -3.94 1.94
CA GLN A 72 11.04 -2.86 2.91
C GLN A 72 9.77 -2.04 2.74
N VAL A 73 9.31 -1.43 3.83
CA VAL A 73 8.30 -0.39 3.83
C VAL A 73 8.90 0.84 4.47
N HIS A 74 9.01 1.94 3.70
CA HIS A 74 9.53 3.20 4.22
C HIS A 74 8.35 4.07 4.67
N LEU A 75 8.30 4.43 5.95
CA LEU A 75 7.38 5.42 6.49
C LEU A 75 8.02 6.80 6.34
N VAL A 76 7.56 7.55 5.34
CA VAL A 76 8.01 8.91 5.05
C VAL A 76 7.02 9.89 5.66
N ASP A 77 7.53 10.74 6.54
CA ASP A 77 6.73 11.66 7.33
C ASP A 77 7.48 12.98 7.50
N SER A 78 6.89 14.07 7.02
CA SER A 78 7.48 15.41 7.09
C SER A 78 7.29 16.07 8.45
N ALA A 79 6.41 15.56 9.32
CA ALA A 79 6.25 16.04 10.69
C ALA A 79 6.27 14.85 11.67
N PRO A 80 7.44 14.20 11.84
CA PRO A 80 7.56 13.04 12.72
C PRO A 80 7.40 13.49 14.17
N MET A 81 6.29 13.11 14.80
CA MET A 81 6.07 13.29 16.23
C MET A 81 6.23 11.93 16.91
N THR A 82 7.14 11.81 17.88
CA THR A 82 7.45 10.54 18.58
C THR A 82 6.20 9.83 19.08
N ASP A 83 5.25 10.58 19.65
CA ASP A 83 4.01 10.03 20.23
C ASP A 83 3.04 9.51 19.16
N ARG A 84 3.13 10.02 17.93
CA ARG A 84 2.28 9.60 16.80
C ARG A 84 2.92 8.52 15.94
N ASN A 85 4.25 8.45 15.90
CA ASN A 85 4.99 7.47 15.10
C ASN A 85 4.59 6.04 15.46
N GLY A 86 4.44 5.72 16.74
CA GLY A 86 3.98 4.39 17.16
C GLY A 86 2.59 4.02 16.61
N ASN A 87 1.66 4.98 16.56
CA ASN A 87 0.34 4.76 15.97
C ASN A 87 0.41 4.66 14.43
N ARG A 88 1.18 5.53 13.78
CA ARG A 88 1.40 5.51 12.32
C ARG A 88 1.99 4.18 11.87
N MET A 89 2.98 3.66 12.60
CA MET A 89 3.55 2.32 12.34
C MET A 89 2.51 1.20 12.47
N LYS A 90 1.63 1.25 13.48
CA LYS A 90 0.52 0.28 13.61
C LYS A 90 -0.46 0.38 12.44
N VAL A 91 -0.80 1.59 11.99
CA VAL A 91 -1.65 1.80 10.80
C VAL A 91 -0.99 1.22 9.56
N VAL A 92 0.28 1.53 9.31
CA VAL A 92 1.05 0.99 8.19
C VAL A 92 1.07 -0.54 8.24
N GLY A 93 1.35 -1.15 9.40
CA GLY A 93 1.34 -2.60 9.57
C GLY A 93 0.00 -3.24 9.20
N ARG A 94 -1.12 -2.67 9.67
CA ARG A 94 -2.47 -3.15 9.31
C ARG A 94 -2.75 -2.99 7.81
N MET A 95 -2.34 -1.87 7.22
CA MET A 95 -2.50 -1.64 5.78
C MET A 95 -1.66 -2.62 4.96
N MET A 96 -0.44 -2.95 5.40
CA MET A 96 0.42 -3.94 4.74
C MET A 96 -0.16 -5.35 4.82
N ALA A 97 -0.68 -5.75 5.99
CA ALA A 97 -1.39 -7.01 6.14
C ALA A 97 -2.61 -7.08 5.20
N PHE A 98 -3.40 -6.00 5.15
CA PHE A 98 -4.54 -5.92 4.23
C PHE A 98 -4.12 -6.01 2.76
N LEU A 99 -3.10 -5.27 2.35
CA LEU A 99 -2.61 -5.29 0.96
C LEU A 99 -2.10 -6.67 0.58
N HIS A 100 -1.45 -7.38 1.51
CA HIS A 100 -1.05 -8.76 1.28
C HIS A 100 -2.26 -9.65 1.02
N ASP A 101 -3.29 -9.60 1.87
CA ASP A 101 -4.49 -10.43 1.73
C ASP A 101 -5.24 -10.10 0.43
N LEU A 102 -5.28 -8.83 0.07
CA LEU A 102 -5.82 -8.35 -1.20
C LEU A 102 -5.04 -8.91 -2.39
N PHE A 103 -3.72 -8.92 -2.32
CA PHE A 103 -2.84 -9.44 -3.35
C PHE A 103 -2.90 -10.96 -3.47
N GLU A 104 -2.97 -11.71 -2.35
CA GLU A 104 -3.18 -13.16 -2.36
C GLU A 104 -4.53 -13.51 -3.00
N LYS A 105 -5.58 -12.75 -2.68
CA LYS A 105 -6.90 -12.97 -3.26
C LYS A 105 -6.92 -12.68 -4.75
N LEU A 106 -6.40 -11.53 -5.17
CA LEU A 106 -6.22 -11.22 -6.60
C LEU A 106 -5.40 -12.29 -7.32
N TYR A 107 -4.34 -12.78 -6.69
CA TYR A 107 -3.50 -13.83 -7.23
C TYR A 107 -4.30 -15.14 -7.43
N SER A 108 -5.12 -15.54 -6.44
CA SER A 108 -5.99 -16.72 -6.54
C SER A 108 -7.04 -16.61 -7.65
N GLU A 109 -7.58 -15.41 -7.89
CA GLU A 109 -8.56 -15.16 -8.96
C GLU A 109 -7.92 -15.14 -10.37
N LEU A 110 -6.60 -14.97 -10.47
CA LEU A 110 -5.89 -14.77 -11.74
C LEU A 110 -5.16 -16.01 -12.25
N GLU A 111 -5.07 -17.10 -11.48
CA GLU A 111 -4.53 -18.43 -11.84
C GLU A 111 -3.14 -18.46 -12.53
N LYS A 112 -2.32 -17.39 -12.46
CA LYS A 112 -1.22 -17.19 -13.45
C LYS A 112 0.20 -16.94 -12.94
N MET A 113 0.51 -17.13 -11.66
CA MET A 113 1.91 -17.06 -11.19
C MET A 113 2.19 -18.15 -10.13
N ASN A 114 3.45 -18.26 -9.65
CA ASN A 114 3.91 -19.32 -8.74
C ASN A 114 3.90 -18.96 -7.24
N GLU A 115 3.88 -17.68 -6.85
CA GLU A 115 3.57 -17.26 -5.47
C GLU A 115 3.23 -15.75 -5.41
N ALA A 116 2.33 -15.32 -4.53
CA ALA A 116 2.16 -13.89 -4.23
C ALA A 116 3.33 -13.37 -3.39
N PRO A 117 3.87 -12.15 -3.63
CA PRO A 117 4.88 -11.58 -2.75
C PRO A 117 4.37 -11.51 -1.32
N ASN A 118 5.04 -12.20 -0.40
CA ASN A 118 4.74 -12.10 1.01
C ASN A 118 5.24 -10.76 1.57
N ILE A 119 4.38 -9.74 1.48
CA ILE A 119 4.67 -8.38 1.96
C ILE A 119 4.38 -8.18 3.45
N ARG A 120 3.78 -9.16 4.15
CA ARG A 120 3.51 -9.07 5.60
C ARG A 120 4.79 -8.95 6.42
N ASN A 121 5.88 -9.55 5.95
CA ASN A 121 7.15 -9.62 6.68
C ASN A 121 8.16 -8.56 6.22
N PHE A 122 7.72 -7.53 5.49
CA PHE A 122 8.63 -6.48 5.06
C PHE A 122 9.10 -5.65 6.26
N GLN A 123 10.37 -5.28 6.24
CA GLN A 123 10.95 -4.46 7.31
C GLN A 123 10.41 -3.04 7.22
N LEU A 124 9.77 -2.56 8.29
CA LEU A 124 9.35 -1.17 8.40
C LEU A 124 10.54 -0.29 8.79
N ILE A 125 10.81 0.74 7.99
CA ILE A 125 11.94 1.66 8.11
C ILE A 125 11.41 3.08 8.16
N ILE A 126 11.94 3.90 9.06
CA ILE A 126 11.75 5.36 9.05
C ILE A 126 13.03 5.95 8.47
N PRO A 127 13.01 6.60 7.30
CA PRO A 127 14.23 7.15 6.70
C PRO A 127 14.78 8.33 7.51
N ASP A 128 16.10 8.38 7.69
CA ASP A 128 16.76 9.42 8.51
C ASP A 128 16.77 10.82 7.87
N LYS A 129 16.48 10.93 6.57
CA LYS A 129 16.65 12.16 5.77
C LYS A 129 15.37 12.62 5.09
N VAL A 130 14.28 12.71 5.85
CA VAL A 130 13.04 13.33 5.36
C VAL A 130 13.07 14.82 5.74
N PRO A 131 12.98 15.76 4.77
CA PRO A 131 12.85 17.18 5.07
C PRO A 131 11.67 17.43 6.01
N ILE A 132 11.91 18.20 7.08
CA ILE A 132 10.92 18.47 8.11
C ILE A 132 10.08 19.69 7.67
N GLN A 133 8.77 19.54 7.79
CA GLN A 133 7.79 20.57 7.49
C GLN A 133 7.68 21.55 8.66
N GLU A 134 7.88 22.84 8.37
CA GLU A 134 7.71 23.91 9.37
C GLU A 134 6.23 24.31 9.55
N ASN A 135 5.38 24.13 8.52
CA ASN A 135 3.96 24.53 8.52
C ASN A 135 3.06 23.40 8.04
N GLY A 136 2.10 22.95 8.87
CA GLY A 136 1.14 21.87 8.62
C GLY A 136 -0.10 22.26 7.82
#